data_AF-A0A2D9XGU3-F1
#
_entry.id   AF-A0A2D9XGU3-F1
#
_cell.length_a   1.000
_cell.length_b   1.000
_cell.length_c   1.000
_cell.angle_alpha   90.00
_cell.angle_beta   90.00
_cell.angle_gamma   90.00
#
_symmetry.space_group_name_H-M   'P 1'
#
loop_
_entity.id
_entity.type
_entity.pdbx_description
1 polymer ?
#
loop_
_entity_poly.entity_id
_entity_poly.type
_entity_poly.pdbx_seq_one_letter_code
_entity_poly.pdbx_strand_id
1 'polypeptide(L)'
;MDIAEQGDIDGAVIFSVPGSFTQQQLAILLGLARQTKFSPVGLVNSALVESVHLAHKEYLIHADIQLHQAVVTLLASDETCFRVENIVQIPGVGTQNLMNLMMQVATDSFIRQCRFNPQHDANTEQDLYNEIQGWLSNYQEGKTVQLELKSRDTTYSSKLPWDNLTGVIDRYYQKITKQIDLLKPSVSCHLLLNERLTRLPGFMRFISSNKDFEVASGYQGIQACIDNRNLICSEDGGTILVDKLAKSKLGIKSLHTRPAAEHSEDASHLLFGNEAIKLSRVVILNRLGERECLESSQEINMAMKDLPEHLGIIDKNPNGIYLNSPNDHAILNDQSIRRGVHPLKLGDQIKFAETGDEIRLIKVRNGEQQ
;
A
#
# COMPACT_ATOMS: atom_id res chain seq x y z
N MET A 1 4.45 -24.83 30.91
CA MET A 1 3.30 -25.12 30.04
C MET A 1 3.81 -24.90 28.62
N ASP A 2 3.91 -25.96 27.83
CA ASP A 2 4.56 -25.92 26.50
C ASP A 2 3.61 -25.25 25.50
N ILE A 3 4.03 -24.13 24.91
CA ILE A 3 3.23 -23.36 23.93
C ILE A 3 2.91 -24.24 22.71
N ALA A 4 3.79 -25.19 22.38
CA ALA A 4 3.55 -26.15 21.31
C ALA A 4 2.40 -27.12 21.62
N GLU A 5 2.25 -27.53 22.89
CA GLU A 5 1.15 -28.41 23.31
C GLU A 5 -0.19 -27.67 23.37
N GLN A 6 -0.20 -26.39 23.75
CA GLN A 6 -1.43 -25.58 23.68
C GLN A 6 -1.88 -25.29 22.25
N GLY A 7 -0.92 -25.12 21.33
CA GLY A 7 -1.18 -24.84 19.93
C GLY A 7 -1.41 -26.07 19.06
N ASP A 8 -1.17 -27.28 19.59
CA ASP A 8 -1.09 -28.54 18.83
C ASP A 8 -0.13 -28.44 17.62
N ILE A 9 1.00 -27.77 17.81
CA ILE A 9 2.00 -27.52 16.76
C ILE A 9 3.24 -28.36 17.05
N ASP A 10 3.40 -29.46 16.31
CA ASP A 10 4.58 -30.33 16.35
C ASP A 10 5.17 -30.45 14.94
N GLY A 11 5.80 -29.38 14.46
CA GLY A 11 6.27 -29.34 13.07
C GLY A 11 6.95 -28.06 12.61
N ALA A 12 7.07 -27.94 11.29
CA ALA A 12 7.72 -26.83 10.60
C ALA A 12 6.91 -25.53 10.75
N VAL A 13 7.54 -24.49 11.28
CA VAL A 13 6.93 -23.17 11.53
C VAL A 13 7.62 -22.08 10.72
N ILE A 14 6.82 -21.29 10.00
CA ILE A 14 7.24 -20.01 9.43
C ILE A 14 6.80 -18.91 10.39
N PHE A 15 7.73 -18.04 10.81
CA PHE A 15 7.35 -16.85 11.57
C PHE A 15 7.20 -15.66 10.63
N SER A 16 5.99 -15.13 10.54
CA SER A 16 5.72 -13.79 10.03
C SER A 16 5.97 -12.79 11.15
N VAL A 17 7.00 -11.96 11.00
CA VAL A 17 7.46 -11.04 12.04
C VAL A 17 7.45 -9.61 11.53
N PRO A 18 7.29 -8.61 12.42
CA PRO A 18 7.48 -7.22 12.03
C PRO A 18 8.86 -7.00 11.39
N GLY A 19 8.89 -6.34 10.24
CA GLY A 19 10.15 -5.98 9.57
C GLY A 19 11.11 -5.15 10.43
N SER A 20 10.57 -4.51 11.47
CA SER A 20 11.35 -3.68 12.39
C SER A 20 12.11 -4.45 13.47
N PHE A 21 12.03 -5.79 13.49
CA PHE A 21 12.78 -6.61 14.42
C PHE A 21 14.28 -6.55 14.11
N THR A 22 15.08 -6.28 15.14
CA THR A 22 16.53 -6.30 15.03
C THR A 22 17.06 -7.73 14.94
N GLN A 23 18.29 -7.90 14.43
CA GLN A 23 18.96 -9.21 14.43
C GLN A 23 19.01 -9.85 15.82
N GLN A 24 19.18 -9.04 16.87
CA GLN A 24 19.15 -9.52 18.25
C GLN A 24 17.75 -10.03 18.65
N GLN A 25 16.69 -9.32 18.31
CA GLN A 25 15.32 -9.75 18.58
C GLN A 25 14.97 -11.04 17.83
N LEU A 26 15.40 -11.17 16.57
CA LEU A 26 15.24 -12.39 15.78
C LEU A 26 16.03 -13.56 16.40
N ALA A 27 17.26 -13.33 16.85
CA ALA A 27 18.07 -14.35 17.52
C ALA A 27 17.41 -14.83 18.83
N ILE A 28 16.82 -13.92 19.62
CA ILE A 28 16.06 -14.27 20.82
C ILE A 28 14.83 -15.10 20.46
N LEU A 29 14.04 -14.66 19.47
CA LEU A 29 12.85 -15.39 19.01
C LEU A 29 13.21 -16.82 18.59
N LEU A 30 14.24 -16.98 17.75
CA LEU A 30 14.71 -18.29 17.29
C LEU A 30 15.28 -19.13 18.44
N GLY A 31 16.01 -18.50 19.36
CA GLY A 31 16.52 -19.15 20.57
C GLY A 31 15.40 -19.72 21.43
N LEU A 32 14.33 -18.96 21.64
CA LEU A 32 13.13 -19.40 22.37
C LEU A 32 12.38 -20.51 21.62
N ALA A 33 12.18 -20.36 20.31
CA ALA A 33 11.48 -21.36 19.51
C ALA A 33 12.22 -22.71 19.49
N ARG A 34 13.56 -22.71 19.53
CA ARG A 34 14.36 -23.94 19.64
C ARG A 34 14.26 -24.62 21.01
N GLN A 35 13.73 -23.95 22.03
CA GLN A 35 13.43 -24.54 23.34
C GLN A 35 12.01 -25.10 23.42
N THR A 36 11.23 -25.02 22.33
CA THR A 36 9.91 -25.64 22.20
C THR A 36 9.93 -26.74 21.14
N LYS A 37 8.80 -27.42 20.91
CA LYS A 37 8.66 -28.41 19.82
C LYS A 37 8.56 -27.76 18.42
N PHE A 38 8.68 -26.44 18.31
CA PHE A 38 8.66 -25.79 17.01
C PHE A 38 9.93 -26.12 16.22
N SER A 39 9.77 -26.32 14.92
CA SER A 39 10.88 -26.35 13.97
C SER A 39 10.86 -25.09 13.11
N PRO A 40 11.56 -24.00 13.49
CA PRO A 40 11.61 -22.78 12.68
C PRO A 40 12.24 -23.08 11.32
N VAL A 41 11.46 -22.98 10.25
CA VAL A 41 11.92 -23.24 8.87
C VAL A 41 12.06 -21.97 8.03
N GLY A 42 11.46 -20.86 8.47
CA GLY A 42 11.56 -19.58 7.77
C GLY A 42 11.15 -18.39 8.62
N LEU A 43 11.70 -17.23 8.29
CA LEU A 43 11.34 -15.92 8.86
C LEU A 43 10.97 -15.01 7.71
N VAL A 44 9.84 -14.32 7.79
CA VAL A 44 9.40 -13.40 6.74
C VAL A 44 8.83 -12.13 7.34
N ASN A 45 9.02 -11.02 6.65
CA ASN A 45 8.45 -9.74 7.04
C ASN A 45 6.94 -9.74 6.83
N SER A 46 6.19 -9.44 7.88
CA SER A 46 4.72 -9.46 7.86
C SER A 46 4.14 -8.53 6.80
N ALA A 47 4.69 -7.32 6.63
CA ALA A 47 4.25 -6.38 5.60
C ALA A 47 4.45 -6.93 4.19
N LEU A 48 5.53 -7.69 3.96
CA LEU A 48 5.84 -8.31 2.66
C LEU A 48 4.84 -9.40 2.30
N VAL A 49 4.54 -10.31 3.24
CA VAL A 49 3.58 -11.41 2.97
C VAL A 49 2.13 -10.94 2.96
N GLU A 50 1.75 -10.01 3.82
CA GLU A 50 0.39 -9.43 3.80
C GLU A 50 0.11 -8.67 2.49
N SER A 51 1.15 -8.11 1.86
CA SER A 51 1.03 -7.34 0.61
C SER A 51 1.33 -8.13 -0.67
N VAL A 52 1.61 -9.43 -0.59
CA VAL A 52 2.18 -10.20 -1.72
C VAL A 52 1.26 -10.25 -2.95
N HIS A 53 -0.07 -10.27 -2.75
CA HIS A 53 -1.06 -10.26 -3.83
C HIS A 53 -1.03 -8.95 -4.65
N LEU A 54 -0.53 -7.88 -4.03
CA LEU A 54 -0.35 -6.57 -4.65
C LEU A 54 1.06 -6.36 -5.21
N ALA A 55 1.92 -7.39 -5.25
CA ALA A 55 3.26 -7.27 -5.81
C ALA A 55 3.29 -6.89 -7.31
N HIS A 56 2.14 -6.80 -7.99
CA HIS A 56 2.01 -6.21 -9.32
C HIS A 56 2.01 -4.67 -9.33
N LYS A 57 1.80 -4.01 -8.18
CA LYS A 57 1.89 -2.55 -8.01
C LYS A 57 3.36 -2.14 -7.81
N GLU A 58 3.75 -1.00 -8.38
CA GLU A 58 5.13 -0.50 -8.30
C GLU A 58 5.52 -0.11 -6.86
N TYR A 59 4.65 0.64 -6.17
CA TYR A 59 4.86 1.03 -4.78
C TYR A 59 3.61 0.79 -3.93
N LEU A 60 3.85 0.32 -2.71
CA LEU A 60 2.83 0.08 -1.70
C LEU A 60 3.27 0.60 -0.34
N ILE A 61 2.34 1.18 0.40
CA ILE A 61 2.51 1.42 1.82
C ILE A 61 1.64 0.43 2.57
N HIS A 62 2.25 -0.38 3.42
CA HIS A 62 1.56 -1.21 4.40
C HIS A 62 1.58 -0.53 5.76
N ALA A 63 0.42 -0.26 6.36
CA ALA A 63 0.30 0.24 7.72
C ALA A 63 -0.26 -0.85 8.64
N ASP A 64 0.43 -1.11 9.74
CA ASP A 64 0.06 -2.08 10.78
C ASP A 64 0.04 -1.41 12.16
N ILE A 65 -0.76 -1.97 13.07
CA ILE A 65 -0.75 -1.63 14.49
C ILE A 65 -0.46 -2.86 15.34
N GLN A 66 0.57 -2.72 16.17
CA GLN A 66 1.05 -3.72 17.12
C GLN A 66 0.66 -3.32 18.54
N LEU A 67 1.06 -4.13 19.52
CA LEU A 67 0.69 -3.88 20.91
C LEU A 67 1.20 -2.52 21.43
N HIS A 68 2.44 -2.15 21.11
CA HIS A 68 3.10 -0.95 21.66
C HIS A 68 3.45 0.13 20.63
N GLN A 69 3.21 -0.14 19.33
CA GLN A 69 3.57 0.78 18.25
C GLN A 69 2.70 0.57 17.03
N ALA A 70 2.69 1.56 16.15
CA ALA A 70 2.28 1.39 14.76
C ALA A 70 3.54 1.28 13.90
N VAL A 71 3.43 0.58 12.76
CA VAL A 71 4.53 0.41 11.83
C VAL A 71 4.02 0.72 10.42
N VAL A 72 4.72 1.59 9.71
CA VAL A 72 4.45 1.92 8.31
C VAL A 72 5.61 1.42 7.47
N THR A 73 5.33 0.58 6.49
CA THR A 73 6.32 -0.06 5.64
C THR A 73 6.09 0.33 4.20
N LEU A 74 7.11 0.88 3.54
CA LEU A 74 7.14 1.09 2.09
C LEU A 74 7.69 -0.18 1.44
N LEU A 75 6.91 -0.73 0.50
CA LEU A 75 7.31 -1.83 -0.36
C LEU A 75 7.39 -1.32 -1.80
N ALA A 76 8.37 -1.83 -2.53
CA ALA A 76 8.52 -1.57 -3.95
C ALA A 76 8.62 -2.86 -4.74
N SER A 77 8.21 -2.77 -5.99
CA SER A 77 8.13 -3.89 -6.89
C SER A 77 8.69 -3.50 -8.25
N ASP A 78 9.77 -4.15 -8.65
CA ASP A 78 10.35 -4.02 -10.00
C ASP A 78 10.06 -5.26 -10.85
N GLU A 79 10.66 -5.38 -12.03
CA GLU A 79 10.48 -6.52 -12.93
C GLU A 79 10.87 -7.88 -12.31
N THR A 80 11.79 -7.87 -11.35
CA THR A 80 12.43 -9.08 -10.83
C THR A 80 11.97 -9.44 -9.42
N CYS A 81 11.70 -8.45 -8.58
CA CYS A 81 11.47 -8.65 -7.17
C CYS A 81 10.41 -7.72 -6.59
N PHE A 82 9.74 -8.22 -5.56
CA PHE A 82 8.93 -7.45 -4.63
C PHE A 82 9.68 -7.39 -3.30
N ARG A 83 9.93 -6.20 -2.76
CA ARG A 83 10.82 -6.01 -1.62
C ARG A 83 10.32 -4.93 -0.67
N VAL A 84 10.77 -5.02 0.57
CA VAL A 84 10.67 -3.95 1.55
C VAL A 84 11.76 -2.92 1.29
N GLU A 85 11.39 -1.65 1.18
CA GLU A 85 12.36 -0.55 0.97
C GLU A 85 12.59 0.28 2.21
N ASN A 86 11.54 0.56 2.98
CA ASN A 86 11.65 1.39 4.18
C ASN A 86 10.64 0.95 5.23
N ILE A 87 11.03 1.06 6.51
CA ILE A 87 10.19 0.72 7.65
C ILE A 87 10.31 1.86 8.67
N VAL A 88 9.17 2.43 9.05
CA VAL A 88 9.08 3.46 10.08
C VAL A 88 8.25 2.94 11.24
N GLN A 89 8.90 2.84 12.40
CA GLN A 89 8.23 2.58 13.67
C GLN A 89 7.67 3.87 14.26
N ILE A 90 6.50 3.78 14.87
CA ILE A 90 5.85 4.87 15.59
C ILE A 90 5.61 4.42 17.04
N PRO A 91 6.65 4.50 17.91
CA PRO A 91 6.55 4.05 19.29
C PRO A 91 5.48 4.81 20.08
N GLY A 92 4.81 4.11 20.99
CA GLY A 92 3.74 4.68 21.83
C GLY A 92 2.42 4.90 21.08
N VAL A 93 2.31 4.41 19.85
CA VAL A 93 1.09 4.40 19.03
C VAL A 93 0.63 2.96 18.80
N GLY A 94 0.56 2.16 19.86
CA GLY A 94 0.08 0.77 19.81
C GLY A 94 -1.35 0.60 20.31
N THR A 95 -1.90 -0.60 20.12
CA THR A 95 -3.24 -0.95 20.62
C THR A 95 -3.34 -0.81 22.14
N GLN A 96 -2.29 -1.12 22.90
CA GLN A 96 -2.27 -0.94 24.35
C GLN A 96 -2.35 0.54 24.73
N ASN A 97 -1.59 1.41 24.05
CA ASN A 97 -1.62 2.84 24.33
C ASN A 97 -3.02 3.42 24.04
N LEU A 98 -3.61 3.05 22.90
CA LEU A 98 -4.96 3.48 22.55
C LEU A 98 -6.00 2.96 23.54
N MET A 99 -5.90 1.70 23.95
CA MET A 99 -6.79 1.11 24.95
C MET A 99 -6.73 1.87 26.29
N ASN A 100 -5.52 2.15 26.78
CA ASN A 100 -5.34 2.92 28.02
C ASN A 100 -5.96 4.33 27.91
N LEU A 101 -5.84 4.99 26.76
CA LEU A 101 -6.45 6.31 26.54
C LEU A 101 -7.98 6.23 26.54
N MET A 102 -8.55 5.22 25.89
CA MET A 102 -10.00 4.99 25.88
C MET A 102 -10.50 4.70 27.29
N MET A 103 -9.80 3.85 28.05
CA MET A 103 -10.13 3.57 29.46
C MET A 103 -10.09 4.83 30.32
N GLN A 104 -9.08 5.70 30.13
CA GLN A 104 -8.97 6.95 30.86
C GLN A 104 -10.16 7.88 30.55
N VAL A 105 -10.51 8.04 29.27
CA VAL A 105 -11.66 8.86 28.84
C VAL A 105 -12.99 8.33 29.39
N ALA A 106 -13.17 7.00 29.42
CA ALA A 106 -14.34 6.36 30.02
C ALA A 106 -14.38 6.57 31.54
N THR A 107 -13.24 6.38 32.22
CA THR A 107 -13.09 6.59 33.67
C THR A 107 -13.43 8.02 34.08
N ASP A 108 -12.89 9.01 33.37
CA ASP A 108 -13.19 10.43 33.59
C ASP A 108 -14.69 10.72 33.41
N SER A 109 -15.37 10.00 32.53
CA SER A 109 -16.82 10.14 32.32
C SER A 109 -17.63 9.55 33.47
N PHE A 110 -17.23 8.39 34.02
CA PHE A 110 -17.85 7.81 35.22
C PHE A 110 -17.64 8.66 36.48
N ILE A 111 -16.42 9.19 36.68
CA ILE A 111 -16.11 10.04 37.85
C ILE A 111 -16.95 11.32 37.80
N ARG A 112 -17.02 11.98 36.64
CA ARG A 112 -17.78 13.25 36.50
C ARG A 112 -19.29 13.08 36.67
N GLN A 113 -19.86 11.98 36.17
CA GLN A 113 -21.33 11.83 36.10
C GLN A 113 -21.91 11.01 37.26
N CYS A 114 -21.13 10.06 37.80
CA CYS A 114 -21.61 9.12 38.81
C CYS A 114 -20.75 9.11 40.09
N ARG A 115 -19.66 9.89 40.15
CA ARG A 115 -18.65 9.83 41.22
C ARG A 115 -18.09 8.43 41.45
N PHE A 116 -18.14 7.59 40.42
CA PHE A 116 -17.63 6.23 40.44
C PHE A 116 -16.29 6.20 39.70
N ASN A 117 -15.25 5.68 40.36
CA ASN A 117 -13.96 5.43 39.73
C ASN A 117 -13.82 3.93 39.42
N PRO A 118 -14.05 3.49 38.17
CA PRO A 118 -13.91 2.08 37.81
C PRO A 118 -12.48 1.53 37.98
N GLN A 119 -11.44 2.37 38.07
CA GLN A 119 -10.06 1.95 38.28
C GLN A 119 -9.65 1.87 39.76
N HIS A 120 -10.59 2.09 40.69
CA HIS A 120 -10.29 1.98 42.13
C HIS A 120 -10.18 0.51 42.60
N ASP A 121 -10.89 -0.42 41.95
CA ASP A 121 -10.86 -1.85 42.25
C ASP A 121 -10.49 -2.65 40.99
N ALA A 122 -9.67 -3.69 41.16
CA ALA A 122 -9.16 -4.48 40.04
C ALA A 122 -10.27 -5.19 39.25
N ASN A 123 -11.37 -5.60 39.89
CA ASN A 123 -12.46 -6.28 39.19
C ASN A 123 -13.18 -5.30 38.26
N THR A 124 -13.51 -4.11 38.76
CA THR A 124 -14.19 -3.08 37.95
C THR A 124 -13.30 -2.50 36.86
N GLU A 125 -11.98 -2.49 37.07
CA GLU A 125 -11.01 -2.10 36.04
C GLU A 125 -11.00 -3.13 34.91
N GLN A 126 -10.99 -4.42 35.25
CA GLN A 126 -11.07 -5.50 34.26
C GLN A 126 -12.41 -5.49 33.52
N ASP A 127 -13.51 -5.24 34.22
CA ASP A 127 -14.84 -5.09 33.61
C ASP A 127 -14.86 -3.91 32.62
N LEU A 128 -14.30 -2.75 33.01
CA LEU A 128 -14.13 -1.61 32.11
C LEU A 128 -13.30 -1.99 30.87
N TYR A 129 -12.19 -2.70 31.05
CA TYR A 129 -11.35 -3.15 29.94
C TYR A 129 -12.13 -4.06 28.97
N ASN A 130 -12.92 -4.99 29.49
CA ASN A 130 -13.68 -5.93 28.67
C ASN A 130 -14.81 -5.24 27.89
N GLU A 131 -15.54 -4.32 28.53
CA GLU A 131 -16.74 -3.70 27.97
C GLU A 131 -16.44 -2.60 26.94
N ILE A 132 -15.31 -1.89 27.07
CA ILE A 132 -15.03 -0.71 26.24
C ILE A 132 -14.96 -1.03 24.75
N GLN A 133 -14.43 -2.21 24.39
CA GLN A 133 -14.40 -2.67 22.99
C GLN A 133 -15.82 -2.86 22.46
N GLY A 134 -16.73 -3.40 23.27
CA GLY A 134 -18.13 -3.58 22.90
C GLY A 134 -18.85 -2.25 22.68
N TRP A 135 -18.68 -1.28 23.59
CA TRP A 135 -19.28 0.05 23.46
C TRP A 135 -18.77 0.79 22.22
N LEU A 136 -17.48 0.63 21.91
CA LEU A 136 -16.81 1.29 20.80
C LEU A 136 -16.82 0.49 19.49
N SER A 137 -17.43 -0.70 19.45
CA SER A 137 -17.65 -1.43 18.18
C SER A 137 -18.95 -1.00 17.48
N ASN A 138 -19.95 -0.56 18.24
CA ASN A 138 -21.27 -0.15 17.73
C ASN A 138 -21.47 1.37 17.71
N TYR A 139 -20.38 2.13 17.72
CA TYR A 139 -20.44 3.58 17.72
C TYR A 139 -20.97 4.12 16.38
N GLN A 140 -21.62 5.28 16.46
CA GLN A 140 -21.90 6.10 15.29
C GLN A 140 -21.12 7.39 15.43
N GLU A 141 -20.36 7.75 14.41
CA GLU A 141 -19.56 8.98 14.42
C GLU A 141 -20.42 10.19 14.79
N GLY A 142 -19.88 11.05 15.66
CA GLY A 142 -20.57 12.24 16.15
C GLY A 142 -21.67 11.97 17.20
N LYS A 143 -21.99 10.72 17.52
CA LYS A 143 -22.99 10.38 18.54
C LYS A 143 -22.35 10.04 19.88
N THR A 144 -23.08 10.34 20.95
CA THR A 144 -22.70 10.00 22.32
C THR A 144 -22.84 8.49 22.54
N VAL A 145 -21.77 7.86 23.00
CA VAL A 145 -21.73 6.45 23.40
C VAL A 145 -22.29 6.32 24.82
N GLN A 146 -23.18 5.35 25.04
CA GLN A 146 -23.67 5.00 26.38
C GLN A 146 -22.74 3.96 26.99
N LEU A 147 -22.29 4.22 28.22
CA LEU A 147 -21.43 3.32 28.99
C LEU A 147 -22.22 2.79 30.17
N GLU A 148 -22.09 1.50 30.47
CA GLU A 148 -22.74 0.87 31.61
C GLU A 148 -21.81 -0.15 32.26
N LEU A 149 -21.47 0.06 33.54
CA LEU A 149 -20.68 -0.89 34.32
C LEU A 149 -21.43 -1.35 35.54
N LYS A 150 -21.36 -2.65 35.80
CA LYS A 150 -21.90 -3.24 37.03
C LYS A 150 -20.76 -3.42 38.02
N SER A 151 -20.98 -3.01 39.26
CA SER A 151 -20.11 -3.32 40.37
C SER A 151 -20.95 -3.75 41.56
N ARG A 152 -20.75 -4.99 42.01
CA ARG A 152 -21.57 -5.62 43.05
C ARG A 152 -23.06 -5.57 42.63
N ASP A 153 -23.92 -4.96 43.45
CA ASP A 153 -25.36 -4.83 43.19
C ASP A 153 -25.74 -3.49 42.54
N THR A 154 -24.76 -2.66 42.15
CA THR A 154 -25.01 -1.32 41.57
C THR A 154 -24.60 -1.28 40.11
N THR A 155 -25.48 -0.70 39.28
CA THR A 155 -25.19 -0.39 37.88
C THR A 155 -24.88 1.11 37.76
N TYR A 156 -23.70 1.43 37.25
CA TYR A 156 -23.26 2.78 36.96
C TYR A 156 -23.41 3.05 35.47
N SER A 157 -24.05 4.15 35.10
CA SER A 157 -24.25 4.53 33.70
C SER A 157 -23.67 5.90 33.42
N SER A 158 -22.86 6.02 32.37
CA SER A 158 -22.23 7.29 31.96
C SER A 158 -22.40 7.52 30.46
N LYS A 159 -22.33 8.79 30.06
CA LYS A 159 -22.37 9.22 28.66
C LYS A 159 -20.98 9.65 28.22
N LEU A 160 -20.50 9.10 27.12
CA LEU A 160 -19.25 9.49 26.49
C LEU A 160 -19.52 10.22 25.16
N PRO A 161 -19.48 11.57 25.13
CA PRO A 161 -19.53 12.33 23.89
C PRO A 161 -18.38 11.92 22.95
N TRP A 162 -18.68 11.80 21.65
CA TRP A 162 -17.69 11.46 20.63
C TRP A 162 -16.47 12.39 20.65
N ASP A 163 -16.70 13.70 20.83
CA ASP A 163 -15.63 14.71 20.85
C ASP A 163 -14.66 14.55 22.03
N ASN A 164 -15.11 13.98 23.16
CA ASN A 164 -14.24 13.69 24.28
C ASN A 164 -13.26 12.55 23.96
N LEU A 165 -13.72 11.57 23.18
CA LEU A 165 -12.90 10.45 22.73
C LEU A 165 -11.89 10.93 21.67
N THR A 166 -12.39 11.57 20.60
CA THR A 166 -11.56 12.04 19.48
C THR A 166 -10.56 13.11 19.90
N GLY A 167 -10.91 13.97 20.87
CA GLY A 167 -9.98 14.95 21.45
C GLY A 167 -8.71 14.34 22.05
N VAL A 168 -8.71 13.04 22.35
CA VAL A 168 -7.55 12.31 22.87
C VAL A 168 -6.92 11.40 21.80
N ILE A 169 -7.70 10.62 21.06
CA ILE A 169 -7.17 9.59 20.15
C ILE A 169 -6.69 10.16 18.80
N ASP A 170 -7.26 11.26 18.31
CA ASP A 170 -6.98 11.77 16.96
C ASP A 170 -5.51 12.16 16.78
N ARG A 171 -4.85 12.69 17.82
CA ARG A 171 -3.41 13.02 17.78
C ARG A 171 -2.51 11.81 17.54
N TYR A 172 -2.97 10.60 17.87
CA TYR A 172 -2.23 9.36 17.61
C TYR A 172 -2.44 8.91 16.17
N TYR A 173 -3.67 9.01 15.66
CA TYR A 173 -3.95 8.71 14.25
C TYR A 173 -3.21 9.65 13.30
N GLN A 174 -3.13 10.93 13.64
CA GLN A 174 -2.32 11.91 12.89
C GLN A 174 -0.84 11.54 12.81
N LYS A 175 -0.27 10.88 13.84
CA LYS A 175 1.11 10.39 13.77
C LYS A 175 1.26 9.30 12.72
N ILE A 176 0.28 8.40 12.62
CA ILE A 176 0.28 7.31 11.62
C ILE A 176 0.16 7.90 10.22
N THR A 177 -0.86 8.72 9.96
CA THR A 177 -1.09 9.27 8.62
C THR A 177 0.01 10.20 8.16
N LYS A 178 0.61 10.98 9.07
CA LYS A 178 1.80 11.78 8.75
C LYS A 178 2.95 10.91 8.25
N GLN A 179 3.19 9.74 8.83
CA GLN A 179 4.25 8.84 8.35
C GLN A 179 3.89 8.18 7.02
N ILE A 180 2.61 7.84 6.80
CA ILE A 180 2.12 7.37 5.49
C ILE A 180 2.40 8.45 4.43
N ASP A 181 2.04 9.69 4.68
CA ASP A 181 2.23 10.79 3.72
C ASP A 181 3.71 11.08 3.45
N LEU A 182 4.56 11.02 4.48
CA LEU A 182 6.01 11.24 4.34
C LEU A 182 6.72 10.12 3.57
N LEU A 183 6.24 8.87 3.67
CA LEU A 183 6.81 7.73 2.95
C LEU A 183 6.26 7.57 1.53
N LYS A 184 5.16 8.27 1.20
CA LYS A 184 4.52 8.15 -0.10
C LYS A 184 5.44 8.71 -1.20
N PRO A 185 5.80 7.91 -2.21
CA PRO A 185 6.59 8.40 -3.34
C PRO A 185 5.75 9.36 -4.20
N SER A 186 6.42 10.18 -5.03
CA SER A 186 5.76 11.14 -5.94
C SER A 186 4.97 10.49 -7.09
N VAL A 187 4.98 9.16 -7.18
CA VAL A 187 4.26 8.35 -8.18
C VAL A 187 3.03 7.66 -7.55
N SER A 188 2.28 6.88 -8.34
CA SER A 188 1.15 6.10 -7.82
C SER A 188 1.64 5.11 -6.75
N CYS A 189 0.98 5.13 -5.60
CA CYS A 189 1.29 4.28 -4.46
C CYS A 189 -0.01 3.82 -3.81
N HIS A 190 -0.14 2.50 -3.68
CA HIS A 190 -1.32 1.88 -3.10
C HIS A 190 -1.17 1.75 -1.57
N LEU A 191 -2.23 2.02 -0.81
CA LEU A 191 -2.21 1.92 0.65
C LEU A 191 -2.90 0.62 1.10
N LEU A 192 -2.17 -0.27 1.77
CA LEU A 192 -2.72 -1.46 2.41
C LEU A 192 -2.76 -1.24 3.93
N LEU A 193 -3.94 -1.37 4.52
CA LEU A 193 -4.15 -1.25 5.97
C LEU A 193 -4.36 -2.61 6.60
N ASN A 194 -3.67 -2.91 7.69
CA ASN A 194 -4.01 -4.06 8.52
C ASN A 194 -5.42 -3.88 9.10
N GLU A 195 -6.24 -4.95 9.08
CA GLU A 195 -7.62 -4.92 9.57
C GLU A 195 -7.77 -4.37 10.99
N ARG A 196 -6.79 -4.57 11.87
CA ARG A 196 -6.86 -4.04 13.25
C ARG A 196 -6.87 -2.52 13.30
N LEU A 197 -6.21 -1.84 12.36
CA LEU A 197 -6.25 -0.38 12.26
C LEU A 197 -7.65 0.12 11.91
N THR A 198 -8.34 -0.55 11.00
CA THR A 198 -9.66 -0.11 10.50
C THR A 198 -10.76 -0.29 11.54
N ARG A 199 -10.56 -1.20 12.50
CA ARG A 199 -11.44 -1.42 13.66
C ARG A 199 -11.26 -0.37 14.77
N LEU A 200 -10.24 0.48 14.70
CA LEU A 200 -10.02 1.52 15.70
C LEU A 200 -11.08 2.63 15.57
N PRO A 201 -11.72 3.07 16.67
CA PRO A 201 -12.80 4.06 16.61
C PRO A 201 -12.36 5.36 15.95
N GLY A 202 -12.96 5.70 14.82
CA GLY A 202 -12.73 6.97 14.10
C GLY A 202 -11.44 7.03 13.29
N PHE A 203 -10.65 5.94 13.22
CA PHE A 203 -9.42 5.93 12.44
C PHE A 203 -9.67 6.15 10.94
N MET A 204 -10.72 5.56 10.38
CA MET A 204 -11.04 5.66 8.95
C MET A 204 -11.26 7.10 8.48
N ARG A 205 -11.70 8.03 9.36
CA ARG A 205 -11.81 9.46 9.05
C ARG A 205 -10.48 10.08 8.58
N PHE A 206 -9.36 9.55 9.05
CA PHE A 206 -8.02 10.01 8.66
C PHE A 206 -7.53 9.40 7.35
N ILE A 207 -8.16 8.30 6.90
CA ILE A 207 -7.79 7.58 5.68
C ILE A 207 -8.63 8.03 4.48
N SER A 208 -9.89 8.41 4.68
CA SER A 208 -10.88 8.72 3.63
C SER A 208 -10.44 9.73 2.55
N SER A 209 -9.39 10.52 2.79
CA SER A 209 -8.76 11.39 1.80
C SER A 209 -8.01 10.62 0.69
N ASN A 210 -7.52 9.40 0.97
CA ASN A 210 -6.92 8.50 -0.01
C ASN A 210 -8.02 7.56 -0.55
N LYS A 211 -8.47 7.76 -1.79
CA LYS A 211 -9.47 6.89 -2.44
C LYS A 211 -8.94 5.51 -2.88
N ASP A 212 -7.64 5.28 -2.74
CA ASP A 212 -6.95 4.07 -3.22
C ASP A 212 -6.27 3.35 -2.04
N PHE A 213 -7.10 2.75 -1.18
CA PHE A 213 -6.65 1.86 -0.12
C PHE A 213 -7.37 0.51 -0.16
N GLU A 214 -6.69 -0.53 0.31
CA GLU A 214 -7.21 -1.86 0.57
C GLU A 214 -7.00 -2.22 2.04
N VAL A 215 -7.79 -3.17 2.55
CA VAL A 215 -7.67 -3.70 3.92
C VAL A 215 -7.20 -5.14 3.84
N ALA A 216 -6.01 -5.43 4.39
CA ALA A 216 -5.51 -6.78 4.52
C ALA A 216 -6.32 -7.53 5.58
N SER A 217 -6.94 -8.65 5.20
CA SER A 217 -7.67 -9.49 6.14
C SER A 217 -6.73 -10.22 7.10
N GLY A 218 -7.18 -10.51 8.32
CA GLY A 218 -6.35 -11.17 9.34
C GLY A 218 -5.76 -12.54 8.95
N TYR A 219 -6.32 -13.24 7.97
CA TYR A 219 -5.85 -14.55 7.51
C TYR A 219 -4.96 -14.50 6.27
N GLN A 220 -4.91 -13.35 5.60
CA GLN A 220 -4.22 -13.19 4.32
C GLN A 220 -2.72 -13.44 4.43
N GLY A 221 -2.08 -12.89 5.46
CA GLY A 221 -0.65 -13.14 5.71
C GLY A 221 -0.33 -14.61 5.99
N ILE A 222 -1.23 -15.33 6.67
CA ILE A 222 -1.08 -16.76 6.96
C ILE A 222 -1.14 -17.56 5.66
N GLN A 223 -2.18 -17.33 4.85
CA GLN A 223 -2.33 -18.02 3.56
C GLN A 223 -1.16 -17.71 2.63
N ALA A 224 -0.73 -16.44 2.57
CA ALA A 224 0.43 -16.03 1.80
C ALA A 224 1.73 -16.75 2.24
N CYS A 225 1.93 -16.99 3.54
CA CYS A 225 3.07 -17.76 4.04
C CYS A 225 3.02 -19.22 3.56
N ILE A 226 1.83 -19.83 3.55
CA ILE A 226 1.63 -21.22 3.09
C ILE A 226 1.91 -21.30 1.58
N ASP A 227 1.28 -20.42 0.79
CA ASP A 227 1.38 -20.41 -0.67
C ASP A 227 2.81 -20.15 -1.15
N ASN A 228 3.56 -19.34 -0.40
CA ASN A 228 4.93 -18.92 -0.73
C ASN A 228 6.00 -19.60 0.14
N ARG A 229 5.66 -20.74 0.78
CA ARG A 229 6.56 -21.52 1.63
C ARG A 229 7.94 -21.71 0.99
N ASN A 230 7.99 -22.10 -0.28
CA ASN A 230 9.24 -22.41 -0.99
C ASN A 230 10.15 -21.17 -1.20
N LEU A 231 9.62 -19.98 -0.98
CA LEU A 231 10.36 -18.71 -1.07
C LEU A 231 10.79 -18.18 0.30
N ILE A 232 10.17 -18.68 1.36
CA ILE A 232 10.37 -18.23 2.73
C ILE A 232 11.26 -19.22 3.49
N CYS A 233 11.03 -20.52 3.29
CA CYS A 233 11.78 -21.56 3.96
C CYS A 233 13.19 -21.67 3.40
N SER A 234 14.16 -21.81 4.30
CA SER A 234 15.55 -22.03 3.92
C SER A 234 15.87 -23.52 3.90
N GLU A 235 16.49 -24.00 2.82
CA GLU A 235 16.86 -25.42 2.65
C GLU A 235 18.02 -25.82 3.59
N ASP A 236 18.90 -24.87 3.93
CA ASP A 236 20.11 -25.11 4.74
C ASP A 236 19.90 -24.91 6.26
N GLY A 237 18.66 -24.75 6.71
CA GLY A 237 18.33 -24.53 8.14
C GLY A 237 18.72 -23.15 8.70
N GLY A 238 19.30 -22.28 7.89
CA GLY A 238 19.57 -20.87 8.24
C GLY A 238 18.31 -20.02 8.11
N THR A 239 17.77 -19.50 9.20
CA THR A 239 16.58 -18.64 9.17
C THR A 239 16.98 -17.17 9.03
N ILE A 240 17.12 -16.69 7.79
CA ILE A 240 17.30 -15.26 7.49
C ILE A 240 15.92 -14.63 7.32
N LEU A 241 15.75 -13.37 7.76
CA LEU A 241 14.52 -12.61 7.52
C LEU A 241 14.35 -12.36 6.01
N VAL A 242 13.26 -12.88 5.45
CA VAL A 242 12.89 -12.65 4.06
C VAL A 242 12.17 -11.31 3.94
N ASP A 243 12.89 -10.32 3.41
CA ASP A 243 12.40 -8.97 3.10
C ASP A 243 12.21 -8.73 1.59
N LYS A 244 12.42 -9.77 0.77
CA LYS A 244 12.20 -9.73 -0.69
C LYS A 244 11.74 -11.08 -1.24
N LEU A 245 10.86 -11.06 -2.23
CA LEU A 245 10.35 -12.22 -2.95
C LEU A 245 10.60 -12.05 -4.45
N ALA A 246 11.09 -13.11 -5.11
CA ALA A 246 11.30 -13.10 -6.55
C ALA A 246 9.97 -13.26 -7.29
N LYS A 247 9.64 -12.32 -8.19
CA LYS A 247 8.36 -12.33 -8.92
C LYS A 247 8.15 -13.57 -9.79
N SER A 248 9.23 -14.07 -10.39
CA SER A 248 9.21 -15.29 -11.21
C SER A 248 8.69 -16.52 -10.48
N LYS A 249 8.77 -16.53 -9.15
CA LYS A 249 8.33 -17.65 -8.31
C LYS A 249 7.02 -17.41 -7.56
N LEU A 250 6.47 -16.18 -7.57
CA LEU A 250 5.22 -15.83 -6.88
C LEU A 250 3.96 -16.33 -7.60
N GLY A 251 4.09 -17.01 -8.75
CA GLY A 251 2.93 -17.41 -9.56
C GLY A 251 2.12 -16.22 -10.11
N ILE A 252 2.54 -14.99 -9.80
CA ILE A 252 2.14 -13.77 -10.47
C ILE A 252 2.62 -13.97 -11.90
N LYS A 253 1.71 -14.38 -12.78
CA LYS A 253 1.90 -14.20 -14.21
C LYS A 253 2.29 -12.76 -14.34
N SER A 254 3.55 -12.52 -14.69
CA SER A 254 3.95 -11.21 -15.15
C SER A 254 2.87 -10.81 -16.16
N LEU A 255 2.19 -9.69 -15.92
CA LEU A 255 1.44 -9.03 -16.98
C LEU A 255 2.39 -8.62 -18.13
N HIS A 256 3.69 -8.87 -17.99
CA HIS A 256 4.68 -8.96 -19.05
C HIS A 256 5.38 -10.33 -19.07
N THR A 257 4.70 -11.39 -19.52
CA THR A 257 5.48 -12.40 -20.24
C THR A 257 5.78 -11.78 -21.60
N ARG A 258 6.95 -11.15 -21.74
CA ARG A 258 7.57 -11.06 -23.07
C ARG A 258 7.80 -12.51 -23.51
N PRO A 259 7.18 -12.98 -24.60
CA PRO A 259 7.67 -14.19 -25.25
C PRO A 259 9.11 -13.92 -25.68
N ALA A 260 9.95 -14.93 -25.52
CA ALA A 260 11.28 -14.95 -26.10
C ALA A 260 11.19 -14.57 -27.57
N ALA A 261 11.93 -13.54 -27.97
CA ALA A 261 12.33 -13.23 -29.34
C ALA A 261 11.46 -13.81 -30.46
N GLU A 262 10.17 -13.52 -30.47
CA GLU A 262 9.44 -13.39 -31.72
C GLU A 262 9.62 -11.95 -32.13
N HIS A 263 9.85 -11.70 -33.42
CA HIS A 263 10.04 -10.37 -33.96
C HIS A 263 8.85 -9.46 -33.59
N SER A 264 8.90 -8.78 -32.44
CA SER A 264 7.82 -7.91 -31.96
C SER A 264 7.59 -6.82 -33.00
N GLU A 265 6.43 -6.81 -33.64
CA GLU A 265 6.00 -5.76 -34.56
C GLU A 265 5.66 -4.45 -33.83
N ASP A 266 5.99 -4.31 -32.54
CA ASP A 266 5.62 -3.14 -31.75
C ASP A 266 6.56 -1.97 -32.00
N ALA A 267 5.99 -0.76 -32.05
CA ALA A 267 6.77 0.46 -32.14
C ALA A 267 7.72 0.62 -30.94
N SER A 268 8.95 1.01 -31.24
CA SER A 268 10.01 1.23 -30.26
C SER A 268 10.29 2.71 -30.02
N HIS A 269 9.96 3.57 -30.99
CA HIS A 269 10.21 5.02 -30.92
C HIS A 269 9.02 5.80 -31.51
N LEU A 270 8.87 7.05 -31.08
CA LEU A 270 8.04 8.05 -31.74
C LEU A 270 8.93 8.90 -32.63
N LEU A 271 8.61 8.98 -33.92
CA LEU A 271 9.25 9.89 -34.85
C LEU A 271 8.47 11.20 -34.86
N PHE A 272 9.16 12.30 -34.57
CA PHE A 272 8.62 13.64 -34.69
C PHE A 272 9.63 14.54 -35.41
N GLY A 273 9.25 15.05 -36.59
CA GLY A 273 10.21 15.67 -37.50
C GLY A 273 11.30 14.68 -37.92
N ASN A 274 12.56 15.01 -37.63
CA ASN A 274 13.72 14.16 -37.91
C ASN A 274 14.26 13.42 -36.68
N GLU A 275 13.60 13.56 -35.53
CA GLU A 275 14.07 13.02 -34.25
C GLU A 275 13.21 11.84 -33.81
N ALA A 276 13.87 10.80 -33.31
CA ALA A 276 13.21 9.60 -32.80
C ALA A 276 13.34 9.52 -31.28
N ILE A 277 12.23 9.66 -30.55
CA ILE A 277 12.20 9.51 -29.09
C ILE A 277 11.91 8.07 -28.74
N LYS A 278 12.74 7.46 -27.88
CA LYS A 278 12.45 6.14 -27.33
C LYS A 278 11.09 6.11 -26.62
N LEU A 279 10.25 5.17 -27.02
CA LEU A 279 8.85 5.11 -26.60
C LEU A 279 8.75 4.56 -25.16
N SER A 280 8.54 5.47 -24.21
CA SER A 280 8.27 5.18 -22.80
C SER A 280 6.97 5.86 -22.33
N ARG A 281 7.05 7.03 -21.69
CA ARG A 281 5.95 7.94 -21.40
C ARG A 281 6.30 9.30 -21.97
N VAL A 282 5.69 9.66 -23.11
CA VAL A 282 5.99 10.91 -23.81
C VAL A 282 4.80 11.86 -23.69
N VAL A 283 5.06 13.08 -23.18
CA VAL A 283 4.05 14.12 -23.02
C VAL A 283 4.02 15.00 -24.27
N ILE A 284 2.82 15.24 -24.82
CA ILE A 284 2.60 16.10 -25.97
C ILE A 284 2.02 17.42 -25.48
N LEU A 285 2.76 18.49 -25.74
CA LEU A 285 2.46 19.83 -25.28
C LEU A 285 2.34 20.81 -26.44
N ASN A 286 1.73 21.95 -26.18
CA ASN A 286 1.53 23.05 -27.12
C ASN A 286 1.87 24.39 -26.47
N ARG A 287 3.16 24.69 -26.37
CA ARG A 287 3.68 25.95 -25.83
C ARG A 287 4.11 26.88 -26.98
N LEU A 288 3.93 28.18 -26.79
CA LEU A 288 4.45 29.21 -27.71
C LEU A 288 5.98 29.15 -27.73
N GLY A 289 6.58 28.98 -28.91
CA GLY A 289 8.03 28.82 -29.05
C GLY A 289 8.41 28.01 -30.28
N GLU A 290 9.62 27.47 -30.31
CA GLU A 290 10.06 26.54 -31.35
C GLU A 290 9.47 25.13 -31.14
N ARG A 291 9.32 24.41 -32.25
CA ARG A 291 8.92 23.01 -32.24
C ARG A 291 10.13 22.21 -31.84
N GLU A 292 10.02 21.49 -30.73
CA GLU A 292 11.14 20.78 -30.15
C GLU A 292 10.71 19.43 -29.61
N CYS A 293 11.64 18.50 -29.68
CA CYS A 293 11.48 17.12 -29.24
C CYS A 293 12.76 16.77 -28.50
N LEU A 294 12.66 16.57 -27.19
CA LEU A 294 13.80 16.37 -26.30
C LEU A 294 13.70 14.98 -25.67
N GLU A 295 14.60 14.06 -26.08
CA GLU A 295 14.58 12.68 -25.60
C GLU A 295 14.80 12.58 -24.08
N SER A 296 15.60 13.49 -23.50
CA SER A 296 15.93 13.54 -22.08
C SER A 296 14.75 13.95 -21.18
N SER A 297 13.82 14.77 -21.70
CA SER A 297 12.62 15.19 -20.96
C SER A 297 11.37 14.36 -21.29
N GLN A 298 11.42 13.53 -22.35
CA GLN A 298 10.26 12.79 -22.86
C GLN A 298 9.08 13.73 -23.19
N GLU A 299 9.36 14.87 -23.81
CA GLU A 299 8.37 15.88 -24.20
C GLU A 299 8.46 16.19 -25.70
N ILE A 300 7.29 16.33 -26.34
CA ILE A 300 7.13 16.85 -27.70
C ILE A 300 6.34 18.15 -27.63
N ASN A 301 6.92 19.26 -28.10
CA ASN A 301 6.24 20.55 -28.19
C ASN A 301 5.77 20.83 -29.62
N MET A 302 4.46 21.04 -29.79
CA MET A 302 3.82 21.19 -31.10
C MET A 302 3.77 22.63 -31.63
N ALA A 303 3.80 23.63 -30.74
CA ALA A 303 3.81 25.06 -31.05
C ALA A 303 2.79 25.51 -32.15
N MET A 304 1.55 25.06 -32.04
CA MET A 304 0.41 25.39 -32.91
C MET A 304 -0.50 26.46 -32.29
N LYS A 305 -1.16 27.26 -33.13
CA LYS A 305 -2.13 28.27 -32.70
C LYS A 305 -3.46 27.62 -32.32
N ASP A 306 -4.16 28.25 -31.37
CA ASP A 306 -5.55 27.94 -31.00
C ASP A 306 -5.79 26.51 -30.46
N LEU A 307 -4.75 25.87 -29.91
CA LEU A 307 -4.82 24.57 -29.25
C LEU A 307 -4.41 24.65 -27.77
N PRO A 308 -4.99 23.81 -26.90
CA PRO A 308 -4.68 23.81 -25.47
C PRO A 308 -3.23 23.38 -25.19
N GLU A 309 -2.66 23.89 -24.10
CA GLU A 309 -1.25 23.67 -23.73
C GLU A 309 -0.88 22.18 -23.57
N HIS A 310 -1.82 21.35 -23.14
CA HIS A 310 -1.61 19.90 -23.01
C HIS A 310 -2.47 19.13 -24.01
N LEU A 311 -1.81 18.43 -24.93
CA LEU A 311 -2.44 17.76 -26.06
C LEU A 311 -2.61 16.25 -25.85
N GLY A 312 -1.80 15.63 -25.00
CA GLY A 312 -1.95 14.22 -24.66
C GLY A 312 -0.69 13.59 -24.10
N ILE A 313 -0.80 12.32 -23.72
CA ILE A 313 0.34 11.52 -23.28
C ILE A 313 0.32 10.22 -24.08
N ILE A 314 1.46 9.86 -24.66
CA ILE A 314 1.66 8.54 -25.26
C ILE A 314 2.41 7.69 -24.25
N ASP A 315 1.76 6.64 -23.76
CA ASP A 315 2.30 5.70 -22.79
C ASP A 315 2.46 4.31 -23.44
N LYS A 316 3.58 3.66 -23.18
CA LYS A 316 3.78 2.23 -23.45
C LYS A 316 3.60 1.43 -22.17
N ASN A 317 2.69 0.48 -22.19
CA ASN A 317 2.43 -0.42 -21.08
C ASN A 317 2.40 -1.88 -21.61
N PRO A 318 2.23 -2.91 -20.75
CA PRO A 318 2.21 -4.31 -21.19
C PRO A 318 1.19 -4.66 -22.26
N ASN A 319 0.06 -3.97 -22.25
CA ASN A 319 -1.11 -4.29 -23.05
C ASN A 319 -1.11 -3.57 -24.40
N GLY A 320 -0.15 -2.66 -24.63
CA GLY A 320 -0.01 -1.92 -25.88
C GLY A 320 0.55 -0.52 -25.67
N ILE A 321 0.55 0.26 -26.75
CA ILE A 321 0.86 1.68 -26.72
C ILE A 321 -0.46 2.42 -26.76
N TYR A 322 -0.61 3.49 -25.98
CA TYR A 322 -1.86 4.23 -25.89
C TYR A 322 -1.62 5.74 -25.94
N LEU A 323 -2.49 6.44 -26.67
CA LEU A 323 -2.65 7.89 -26.55
C LEU A 323 -3.76 8.17 -25.53
N ASN A 324 -3.41 8.81 -24.42
CA ASN A 324 -4.39 9.44 -23.55
C ASN A 324 -4.60 10.89 -24.01
N SER A 325 -5.72 11.13 -24.69
CA SER A 325 -6.10 12.45 -25.18
C SER A 325 -7.06 13.12 -24.19
N PRO A 326 -6.70 14.26 -23.57
CA PRO A 326 -7.55 14.98 -22.63
C PRO A 326 -8.60 15.86 -23.33
N ASN A 327 -8.55 15.99 -24.66
CA ASN A 327 -9.40 16.86 -25.48
C ASN A 327 -9.80 16.14 -26.79
N ASP A 328 -10.63 16.79 -27.62
CA ASP A 328 -11.15 16.22 -28.87
C ASP A 328 -10.34 16.69 -30.11
N HIS A 329 -9.11 17.20 -29.92
CA HIS A 329 -8.32 17.80 -31.00
C HIS A 329 -7.37 16.80 -31.70
N ALA A 330 -7.21 15.59 -31.17
CA ALA A 330 -6.32 14.60 -31.76
C ALA A 330 -6.99 13.91 -32.98
N ILE A 331 -6.18 13.69 -34.01
CA ILE A 331 -6.51 12.98 -35.24
C ILE A 331 -5.57 11.79 -35.32
N LEU A 332 -6.11 10.59 -35.22
CA LEU A 332 -5.36 9.33 -35.32
C LEU A 332 -5.66 8.69 -36.68
N ASN A 333 -4.63 8.49 -37.51
CA ASN A 333 -4.77 7.92 -38.85
C ASN A 333 -5.87 8.60 -39.69
N ASP A 334 -5.84 9.93 -39.71
CA ASP A 334 -6.81 10.81 -40.39
C ASP A 334 -8.27 10.68 -39.89
N GLN A 335 -8.48 10.07 -38.72
CA GLN A 335 -9.78 10.04 -38.03
C GLN A 335 -9.73 10.85 -36.73
N SER A 336 -10.65 11.81 -36.57
CA SER A 336 -10.79 12.55 -35.32
C SER A 336 -11.22 11.62 -34.19
N ILE A 337 -10.47 11.65 -33.10
CA ILE A 337 -10.74 10.85 -31.90
C ILE A 337 -11.23 11.74 -30.77
N ARG A 338 -12.16 11.22 -29.96
CA ARG A 338 -12.70 11.93 -28.79
C ARG A 338 -11.75 11.80 -27.60
N ARG A 339 -11.92 12.65 -26.59
CA ARG A 339 -11.24 12.56 -25.30
C ARG A 339 -11.35 11.14 -24.73
N GLY A 340 -10.23 10.58 -24.29
CA GLY A 340 -10.14 9.23 -23.75
C GLY A 340 -8.82 8.56 -24.07
N VAL A 341 -8.76 7.26 -23.83
CA VAL A 341 -7.57 6.42 -24.05
C VAL A 341 -7.75 5.63 -25.34
N HIS A 342 -6.82 5.78 -26.27
CA HIS A 342 -6.87 5.16 -27.60
C HIS A 342 -5.66 4.27 -27.82
N PRO A 343 -5.84 3.00 -28.21
CA PRO A 343 -4.72 2.12 -28.52
C PRO A 343 -4.03 2.57 -29.82
N LEU A 344 -2.70 2.45 -29.84
CA LEU A 344 -1.83 2.78 -30.95
C LEU A 344 -1.00 1.56 -31.38
N LYS A 345 -0.65 1.51 -32.66
CA LYS A 345 0.11 0.44 -33.31
C LYS A 345 1.30 1.00 -34.10
N LEU A 346 2.24 0.12 -34.46
CA LEU A 346 3.34 0.48 -35.35
C LEU A 346 2.80 1.04 -36.67
N GLY A 347 3.30 2.20 -37.08
CA GLY A 347 2.89 2.91 -38.29
C GLY A 347 1.78 3.95 -38.06
N ASP A 348 1.13 3.97 -36.90
CA ASP A 348 0.08 4.94 -36.60
C ASP A 348 0.63 6.37 -36.60
N GLN A 349 -0.19 7.30 -37.08
CA GLN A 349 0.09 8.72 -37.22
C GLN A 349 -0.87 9.53 -36.35
N ILE A 350 -0.32 10.41 -35.53
CA ILE A 350 -1.09 11.33 -34.70
C ILE A 350 -0.84 12.75 -35.19
N LYS A 351 -1.92 13.47 -35.48
CA LYS A 351 -1.93 14.89 -35.84
C LYS A 351 -2.90 15.63 -34.93
N PHE A 352 -2.74 16.95 -34.84
CA PHE A 352 -3.65 17.81 -34.09
C PHE A 352 -4.22 18.96 -34.94
N ALA A 353 -3.91 18.95 -36.24
CA ALA A 353 -4.47 19.79 -37.28
C ALA A 353 -4.46 19.03 -38.62
N GLU A 354 -5.37 19.34 -39.55
CA GLU A 354 -5.42 18.69 -40.88
C GLU A 354 -4.15 18.94 -41.71
N THR A 355 -3.50 20.07 -41.48
CA THR A 355 -2.20 20.42 -42.05
C THR A 355 -1.23 20.68 -40.91
N GLY A 356 -0.22 19.83 -40.73
CA GLY A 356 0.73 19.98 -39.64
C GLY A 356 1.67 18.78 -39.51
N ASP A 357 2.61 18.91 -38.58
CA ASP A 357 3.56 17.85 -38.27
C ASP A 357 2.85 16.67 -37.59
N GLU A 358 3.28 15.47 -37.93
CA GLU A 358 2.75 14.23 -37.39
C GLU A 358 3.74 13.57 -36.45
N ILE A 359 3.20 12.93 -35.42
CA ILE A 359 3.94 11.98 -34.59
C ILE A 359 3.66 10.59 -35.15
N ARG A 360 4.71 9.89 -35.59
CA ARG A 360 4.59 8.55 -36.16
C ARG A 360 5.19 7.50 -35.25
N LEU A 361 4.46 6.41 -35.02
CA LEU A 361 4.97 5.27 -34.27
C LEU A 361 5.88 4.44 -35.18
N ILE A 362 7.17 4.36 -34.84
CA ILE A 362 8.18 3.68 -35.65
C ILE A 362 8.92 2.61 -34.85
N LYS A 363 9.58 1.70 -35.57
CA LYS A 363 10.49 0.71 -34.99
C LYS A 363 11.89 0.93 -35.55
N VAL A 364 12.81 1.36 -34.69
CA VAL A 364 14.23 1.46 -35.02
C VAL A 364 14.86 0.07 -34.86
N ARG A 365 15.55 -0.41 -35.91
CA ARG A 365 16.38 -1.63 -35.85
C ARG A 365 17.81 -1.19 -35.59
N ASN A 366 18.38 -1.59 -34.45
CA ASN A 366 19.79 -1.36 -34.19
C ASN A 366 20.58 -2.20 -35.18
N GLY A 367 21.24 -1.56 -36.14
CA GLY A 367 22.17 -2.23 -37.04
C GLY A 367 23.41 -2.63 -36.26
N GLU A 368 23.47 -3.89 -35.83
CA GLU A 368 24.77 -4.55 -35.70
C GLU A 368 25.30 -4.71 -37.13
N GLN A 369 26.23 -3.82 -37.51
CA GLN A 369 27.07 -4.06 -38.68
C GLN A 369 27.84 -5.36 -38.40
N GLN A 370 27.57 -6.36 -39.25
CA GLN A 370 28.32 -7.60 -39.38
C GLN A 370 29.77 -7.35 -39.78
#